data_AF-A0A0G8NEK3-F1
#
_entry.id   AF-A0A0G8NEK3-F1
#
_cell.length_a   1.000
_cell.length_b   1.000
_cell.length_c   1.000
_cell.angle_alpha   90.00
_cell.angle_beta   90.00
_cell.angle_gamma   90.00
#
_symmetry.space_group_name_H-M   'P 1'
#
loop_
_entity.id
_entity.type
_entity.pdbx_description
1 polymer ?
#
loop_
_entity_poly.entity_id
_entity_poly.type
_entity_poly.pdbx_seq_one_letter_code
_entity_poly.pdbx_strand_id
1 'polypeptide(L)'
;MSHFKIAHLREQGQDMIIVPLDAAFGRRSQRERADFIDALQACAAEADLAGTVVPIWTNGRDVSFIAPPAWHPFFKSPGIWSLVAGNLNRELIIG
;
A
#
# COMPACT_ATOMS: atom_id res chain seq x y z
N MET A 1 -15.08 4.17 -10.62
CA MET A 1 -14.59 2.81 -10.33
C MET A 1 -13.19 2.58 -10.86
N SER A 2 -12.21 2.62 -9.95
CA SER A 2 -10.80 2.32 -10.20
C SER A 2 -10.42 1.05 -9.44
N HIS A 3 -9.75 0.11 -10.12
CA HIS A 3 -9.32 -1.17 -9.55
C HIS A 3 -7.85 -1.10 -9.13
N PHE A 4 -7.55 -1.49 -7.89
CA PHE A 4 -6.21 -1.52 -7.34
C PHE A 4 -5.86 -2.94 -6.93
N LYS A 5 -4.83 -3.52 -7.54
CA LYS A 5 -4.25 -4.79 -7.08
C LYS A 5 -3.45 -4.52 -5.81
N ILE A 6 -3.70 -5.32 -4.79
CA ILE A 6 -3.09 -5.16 -3.47
C ILE A 6 -2.43 -6.47 -3.03
N ALA A 7 -1.39 -6.34 -2.20
CA ALA A 7 -0.82 -7.45 -1.47
C ALA A 7 -1.33 -7.39 -0.02
N HIS A 8 -2.15 -8.37 0.36
CA HIS A 8 -2.56 -8.54 1.75
C HIS A 8 -1.60 -9.53 2.42
N LEU A 9 -0.79 -9.02 3.34
CA LEU A 9 0.24 -9.78 4.05
C LEU A 9 -0.02 -9.76 5.55
N ARG A 10 0.36 -10.84 6.22
CA ARG A 10 0.39 -10.91 7.68
C ARG A 10 1.82 -11.14 8.13
N GLU A 11 2.42 -10.12 8.73
CA GLU A 11 3.82 -10.13 9.15
C GLU A 11 3.89 -9.91 10.67
N GLN A 12 4.52 -10.83 11.40
CA GLN A 12 4.68 -10.77 12.87
C GLN A 12 3.35 -10.55 13.63
N GLY A 13 2.24 -11.09 13.13
CA GLY A 13 0.91 -10.94 13.74
C GLY A 13 0.17 -9.65 13.36
N GLN A 14 0.74 -8.83 12.48
CA GLN A 14 0.14 -7.62 11.97
C GLN A 14 -0.35 -7.82 10.53
N ASP A 15 -1.61 -7.50 10.28
CA ASP A 15 -2.18 -7.51 8.94
C ASP A 15 -1.89 -6.19 8.22
N MET A 16 -1.35 -6.29 7.01
CA MET A 16 -0.87 -5.20 6.17
C MET A 16 -1.53 -5.28 4.80
N ILE A 17 -2.08 -4.16 4.35
CA ILE A 17 -2.70 -4.04 3.02
C ILE A 17 -1.80 -3.15 2.19
N ILE A 18 -0.88 -3.76 1.44
CA ILE A 18 0.13 -3.05 0.67
C ILE A 18 -0.42 -2.73 -0.71
N VAL A 19 -0.46 -1.44 -1.05
CA VAL A 19 -1.02 -0.94 -2.30
C VAL A 19 0.11 -0.42 -3.17
N PRO A 20 0.55 -1.16 -4.20
CA PRO A 20 1.50 -0.64 -5.19
C PRO A 20 0.83 0.47 -6.01
N LEU A 21 1.45 1.64 -6.00
CA LEU A 21 1.02 2.82 -6.75
C LEU A 21 2.13 3.27 -7.69
N ASP A 22 1.74 4.00 -8.71
CA ASP A 22 2.64 4.65 -9.65
C ASP A 22 3.30 5.91 -9.06
N ALA A 23 4.41 6.32 -9.67
CA ALA A 23 5.21 7.47 -9.23
C ALA A 23 4.40 8.79 -9.18
N ALA A 24 3.28 8.88 -9.91
CA ALA A 24 2.40 10.04 -9.88
C ALA A 24 1.76 10.24 -8.49
N PHE A 25 1.47 9.16 -7.76
CA PHE A 25 1.01 9.25 -6.36
C PHE A 25 2.04 9.98 -5.49
N GLY A 26 3.32 9.61 -5.64
CA GLY A 26 4.44 10.25 -4.95
C GLY A 26 4.67 11.72 -5.30
N ARG A 27 4.00 12.26 -6.31
CA ARG A 27 4.04 13.69 -6.70
C ARG A 27 2.86 14.50 -6.16
N ARG A 28 1.81 13.85 -5.65
CA ARG A 28 0.65 14.52 -5.03
C ARG A 28 1.06 15.27 -3.77
N SER A 29 0.28 16.26 -3.36
CA SER A 29 0.45 16.94 -2.07
C SER A 29 0.23 15.98 -0.89
N GLN A 30 0.72 16.33 0.29
CA GLN A 30 0.51 15.53 1.50
C GLN A 30 -0.98 15.30 1.79
N ARG A 31 -1.81 16.34 1.58
CA ARG A 31 -3.25 16.27 1.77
C ARG A 31 -3.90 15.28 0.80
N GLU A 32 -3.61 15.39 -0.50
CA GLU A 32 -4.15 14.47 -1.50
C GLU A 32 -3.72 13.02 -1.28
N ARG A 33 -2.51 12.79 -0.76
CA ARG A 33 -2.07 11.43 -0.37
C ARG A 33 -2.86 10.92 0.82
N ALA A 34 -3.08 11.74 1.84
CA ALA A 34 -3.86 11.37 3.02
C ALA A 34 -5.31 11.04 2.64
N ASP A 35 -5.97 11.93 1.89
CA ASP A 35 -7.35 11.73 1.42
C ASP A 35 -7.48 10.44 0.59
N PHE A 36 -6.48 10.12 -0.23
CA PHE A 36 -6.46 8.88 -1.03
C PHE A 36 -6.23 7.62 -0.17
N ILE A 37 -5.36 7.69 0.83
CA ILE A 37 -5.13 6.58 1.77
C ILE A 37 -6.39 6.32 2.59
N ASP A 38 -7.06 7.38 3.06
CA ASP A 38 -8.30 7.26 3.82
C ASP A 38 -9.41 6.62 2.99
N ALA A 39 -9.54 7.01 1.71
CA ALA A 39 -10.47 6.38 0.78
C ALA A 39 -10.16 4.89 0.56
N LEU A 40 -8.88 4.52 0.36
CA LEU A 40 -8.47 3.13 0.24
C LEU A 40 -8.74 2.32 1.52
N GLN A 41 -8.51 2.92 2.69
CA GLN A 41 -8.75 2.28 3.98
C GLN A 41 -10.24 2.03 4.21
N ALA A 42 -11.10 2.96 3.80
CA ALA A 42 -12.55 2.78 3.82
C ALA A 42 -12.97 1.62 2.91
N CYS A 43 -12.49 1.58 1.67
CA CYS A 43 -12.78 0.48 0.74
C CYS A 43 -12.26 -0.88 1.26
N ALA A 44 -11.09 -0.90 1.90
CA ALA A 44 -10.56 -2.10 2.53
C ALA A 44 -11.45 -2.61 3.67
N ALA A 45 -11.97 -1.70 4.51
CA ALA A 45 -12.90 -2.05 5.56
C ALA A 45 -14.23 -2.58 5.02
N GLU A 46 -14.76 -1.97 3.95
CA GLU A 46 -15.98 -2.45 3.27
C GLU A 46 -15.78 -3.82 2.61
N ALA A 47 -14.57 -4.12 2.17
CA ALA A 47 -14.19 -5.41 1.59
C ALA A 47 -13.80 -6.47 2.64
N ASP A 48 -14.01 -6.20 3.94
CA ASP A 48 -13.63 -7.06 5.07
C ASP A 48 -12.15 -7.47 5.08
N LEU A 49 -11.28 -6.59 4.59
CA LEU A 49 -9.84 -6.77 4.62
C LEU A 49 -9.29 -6.19 5.91
N ALA A 50 -8.89 -7.08 6.82
CA ALA A 50 -8.23 -6.70 8.06
C ALA A 50 -6.83 -6.12 7.77
N GLY A 51 -6.50 -4.98 8.39
CA GLY A 51 -5.16 -4.41 8.36
C GLY A 51 -5.12 -2.92 8.03
N THR A 52 -3.91 -2.39 7.94
CA THR A 52 -3.67 -0.99 7.59
C THR A 52 -3.21 -0.87 6.15
N VAL A 53 -3.77 0.08 5.42
CA VAL A 53 -3.36 0.44 4.07
C VAL A 53 -1.98 1.09 4.10
N VAL A 54 -1.06 0.52 3.33
CA VAL A 54 0.32 1.00 3.16
C VAL A 54 0.58 1.20 1.67
N PRO A 55 0.54 2.44 1.18
CA PRO A 55 0.95 2.71 -0.19
C PRO A 55 2.46 2.53 -0.34
N ILE A 56 2.86 1.90 -1.44
CA ILE A 56 4.25 1.72 -1.87
C ILE A 56 4.37 2.13 -3.34
N TRP A 57 5.39 2.88 -3.71
CA TRP A 57 5.59 3.32 -5.09
C TRP A 57 7.07 3.43 -5.42
N THR A 58 7.41 3.30 -6.69
CA THR A 58 8.77 3.51 -7.18
C THR A 58 8.99 4.97 -7.59
N ASN A 59 10.11 5.57 -7.19
CA ASN A 59 10.59 6.86 -7.69
C ASN A 59 11.84 6.64 -8.56
N GLY A 60 11.69 5.91 -9.67
CA GLY A 60 12.82 5.47 -10.49
C GLY A 60 13.49 4.23 -9.88
N ARG A 61 14.69 4.40 -9.31
CA ARG A 61 15.45 3.29 -8.68
C ARG A 61 15.07 3.05 -7.23
N ASP A 62 14.51 4.05 -6.56
CA ASP A 62 14.18 3.98 -5.15
C ASP A 62 12.72 3.59 -4.94
N VAL A 63 12.45 2.93 -3.82
CA VAL A 63 11.11 2.58 -3.37
C VAL A 63 10.73 3.50 -2.22
N SER A 64 9.57 4.12 -2.33
CA SER A 64 8.98 4.98 -1.31
C SER A 64 7.70 4.36 -0.78
N PHE A 65 7.37 4.65 0.48
CA PHE A 65 6.20 4.08 1.15
C PHE A 65 5.68 5.02 2.25
N ILE A 66 4.42 4.82 2.64
CA ILE A 66 3.83 5.46 3.84
C ILE A 66 3.32 4.34 4.75
N ALA A 67 4.06 4.08 5.83
CA ALA A 67 3.73 3.02 6.77
C ALA A 67 3.96 3.50 8.21
N PRO A 68 3.29 2.87 9.20
CA PRO A 68 3.63 3.03 10.61
C PRO A 68 5.13 2.85 10.87
N PRO A 69 5.75 3.64 11.77
CA PRO A 69 7.20 3.59 12.04
C PRO A 69 7.73 2.19 12.35
N ALA A 70 6.93 1.37 13.05
CA ALA A 70 7.30 0.00 13.41
C ALA A 70 7.56 -0.90 12.20
N TRP A 71 6.99 -0.59 11.03
CA TRP A 71 7.11 -1.44 9.82
C TRP A 71 8.21 -0.96 8.88
N HIS A 72 8.84 0.18 9.18
CA HIS A 72 9.91 0.74 8.33
C HIS A 72 11.05 -0.25 8.06
N PRO A 73 11.52 -1.09 9.01
CA PRO A 73 12.54 -2.09 8.73
C PRO A 73 12.11 -3.09 7.64
N PHE A 74 10.86 -3.56 7.68
CA PHE A 74 10.30 -4.46 6.67
C PHE A 74 10.30 -3.79 5.29
N PHE A 75 9.74 -2.58 5.18
CA PHE A 75 9.66 -1.86 3.91
C PHE A 75 11.00 -1.35 3.36
N LYS A 76 12.04 -1.29 4.20
CA LYS A 76 13.42 -0.98 3.77
C LYS A 76 14.21 -2.23 3.36
N SER A 77 13.62 -3.42 3.47
CA SER A 77 14.31 -4.66 3.12
C SER A 77 14.61 -4.73 1.62
N PRO A 78 15.78 -5.28 1.23
CA PRO A 78 16.11 -5.49 -0.17
C PRO A 78 15.04 -6.32 -0.88
N GLY A 79 14.63 -5.89 -2.08
CA GLY A 79 13.65 -6.62 -2.88
C GLY A 79 12.19 -6.46 -2.45
N ILE A 80 11.86 -5.50 -1.57
CA ILE A 80 10.49 -5.24 -1.12
C ILE A 80 9.50 -5.07 -2.28
N TRP A 81 9.90 -4.37 -3.35
CA TRP A 81 9.04 -4.19 -4.53
C TRP A 81 8.70 -5.51 -5.22
N SER A 82 9.71 -6.36 -5.42
CA SER A 82 9.52 -7.69 -6.02
C SER A 82 8.68 -8.59 -5.12
N LEU A 83 8.84 -8.50 -3.80
CA LEU A 83 8.02 -9.22 -2.82
C LEU A 83 6.56 -8.81 -2.92
N VAL A 84 6.26 -7.50 -2.95
CA VAL A 84 4.90 -6.99 -3.10
C VAL A 84 4.30 -7.41 -4.44
N ALA A 85 5.04 -7.22 -5.54
CA ALA A 85 4.59 -7.59 -6.88
C ALA A 85 4.29 -9.10 -7.02
N GLY A 86 5.07 -9.96 -6.34
CA GLY A 86 4.83 -11.40 -6.30
C GLY A 86 3.69 -11.84 -5.39
N ASN A 87 3.22 -10.98 -4.49
CA ASN A 87 2.17 -11.27 -3.51
C ASN A 87 0.86 -10.50 -3.74
N LEU A 88 0.66 -9.94 -4.93
CA LEU A 88 -0.63 -9.33 -5.30
C LEU A 88 -1.71 -10.40 -5.34
N ASN A 89 -2.55 -10.43 -4.31
CA ASN A 89 -3.46 -11.54 -4.01
C ASN A 89 -4.92 -11.10 -3.81
N ARG A 90 -5.20 -9.79 -3.82
CA ARG A 90 -6.53 -9.18 -3.65
C ARG A 90 -6.67 -7.94 -4.54
N GLU A 91 -7.90 -7.47 -4.71
CA GLU A 91 -8.21 -6.24 -5.43
C GLU A 91 -9.15 -5.35 -4.61
N LEU A 92 -8.88 -4.04 -4.61
CA LEU A 92 -9.75 -3.00 -4.05
C LEU A 92 -10.42 -2.22 -5.18
N ILE A 93 -11.69 -1.88 -4.99
CA ILE A 93 -12.48 -1.10 -5.94
C ILE A 93 -12.83 0.22 -5.25
N ILE A 94 -12.35 1.34 -5.80
CA ILE A 94 -12.77 2.68 -5.37
C ILE A 94 -13.88 3.16 -6.28
N GLY A 95 -15.07 3.44 -5.71
CA GLY A 95 -16.29 3.91 -6.37
C GLY A 95 -16.13 5.22 -7.12
#